data_AF-A0A654TMH4-F1
#
_entry.id   AF-A0A654TMH4-F1
#
_cell.length_a   1.000
_cell.length_b   1.000
_cell.length_c   1.000
_cell.angle_alpha   90.00
_cell.angle_beta   90.00
_cell.angle_gamma   90.00
#
_symmetry.space_group_name_H-M   'P 1'
#
loop_
_entity.id
_entity.type
_entity.pdbx_description
1 polymer ?
#
loop_
_entity_poly.entity_id
_entity_poly.type
_entity_poly.pdbx_seq_one_letter_code
_entity_poly.pdbx_strand_id
1 'polypeptide(L)' 'MGESVTVMDGPFATLPATISEVNAEQQKLKVLVSIFGRETPVELTFGQVSKI' A
#
# COMPACT_ATOMS: atom_id res chain seq x y z
N MET A 1 1.60 -0.62 12.65
CA MET A 1 2.68 -0.46 11.65
C MET A 1 3.08 -1.86 11.22
N GLY A 2 2.88 -2.23 9.95
CA GLY A 2 2.78 -3.64 9.51
C GLY A 2 1.35 -4.11 9.22
N GLU A 3 0.41 -3.19 9.02
CA GLU A 3 -0.98 -3.51 8.71
C GLU A 3 -1.09 -3.91 7.23
N SER A 4 -1.65 -5.08 6.96
CA SER A 4 -1.87 -5.57 5.59
C SER A 4 -3.08 -4.88 5.00
N VAL A 5 -2.90 -4.31 3.82
CA VAL A 5 -3.92 -3.63 3.05
C VAL A 5 -3.96 -4.21 1.64
N THR A 6 -5.12 -4.18 1.02
CA THR A 6 -5.28 -4.53 -0.39
C THR A 6 -5.33 -3.25 -1.19
N VAL A 7 -4.48 -3.15 -2.21
CA VAL A 7 -4.55 -2.02 -3.14
C VAL A 7 -5.82 -2.16 -3.97
N MET A 8 -6.64 -1.12 -4.03
CA MET A 8 -7.91 -1.12 -4.76
C MET A 8 -7.82 -0.50 -6.15
N ASP A 9 -6.78 0.29 -6.43
CA ASP A 9 -6.68 1.12 -7.63
C ASP A 9 -5.25 1.19 -8.18
N GLY A 10 -5.12 1.52 -9.47
CA GLY A 10 -3.86 1.62 -10.18
C GLY A 10 -3.30 0.27 -10.66
N PRO A 11 -2.03 0.25 -11.13
CA PRO A 11 -1.42 -0.94 -11.73
C PRO A 11 -1.16 -2.08 -10.74
N PHE A 12 -1.29 -1.79 -9.44
CA PHE A 12 -1.10 -2.75 -8.36
C PHE A 12 -2.43 -3.16 -7.70
N ALA A 13 -3.57 -2.77 -8.26
CA ALA A 13 -4.88 -3.15 -7.75
C ALA A 13 -4.99 -4.67 -7.56
N THR A 14 -5.72 -5.10 -6.53
CA THR A 14 -5.88 -6.49 -6.07
C THR A 14 -4.65 -7.15 -5.44
N LEU A 15 -3.49 -6.48 -5.47
CA LEU A 15 -2.30 -7.02 -4.82
C LEU A 15 -2.30 -6.72 -3.31
N PRO A 16 -1.82 -7.66 -2.49
CA PRO A 16 -1.58 -7.42 -1.07
C PRO A 16 -0.37 -6.50 -0.91
N ALA A 17 -0.50 -5.55 0.02
CA ALA A 17 0.56 -4.63 0.39
C ALA A 17 0.62 -4.45 1.90
N THR A 18 1.78 -4.07 2.42
CA THR A 18 1.96 -3.82 3.86
C THR A 18 2.28 -2.35 4.08
N ILE A 19 1.57 -1.69 4.99
CA ILE A 19 1.87 -0.30 5.35
C ILE A 19 3.23 -0.22 6.04
N SER A 20 4.17 0.47 5.38
CA SER A 20 5.51 0.75 5.89
C SER A 20 5.56 2.10 6.61
N GLU A 21 4.93 3.13 6.03
CA GLU A 21 4.91 4.49 6.60
C GLU A 21 3.58 5.17 6.31
N VAL A 22 3.12 6.00 7.25
CA VAL A 22 1.89 6.78 7.12
C VAL A 22 2.23 8.25 7.21
N ASN A 23 1.99 9.00 6.13
CA ASN A 23 2.10 10.45 6.10
C ASN A 23 0.71 11.06 6.11
N ALA A 24 0.22 11.38 7.32
CA ALA A 24 -1.09 12.00 7.50
C ALA A 24 -1.12 13.46 6.99
N GLU A 25 0.00 14.18 7.05
CA GLU A 25 0.09 15.58 6.59
C GLU A 25 -0.13 15.71 5.08
N GLN A 26 0.44 14.78 4.31
CA GLN A 26 0.31 14.74 2.86
C GLN A 26 -0.83 13.85 2.36
N GLN A 27 -1.56 13.21 3.28
CA GLN A 27 -2.56 12.19 2.97
C GLN A 27 -2.03 11.04 2.08
N LYS A 28 -0.81 10.58 2.38
CA LYS A 28 -0.15 9.49 1.64
C LYS A 28 0.32 8.36 2.54
N LEU A 29 0.46 7.19 1.94
CA LEU A 29 0.87 5.95 2.55
C LEU A 29 2.02 5.37 1.74
N LYS A 30 3.13 5.06 2.38
CA LYS A 30 4.13 4.18 1.77
C LYS A 30 3.79 2.76 2.14
N VAL A 31 3.58 1.94 1.12
CA VAL A 31 3.30 0.52 1.27
C VAL A 31 4.33 -0.30 0.53
N LEU A 32 4.54 -1.53 0.99
CA LEU A 32 5.40 -2.52 0.34
C LEU A 32 4.48 -3.51 -0.34
N VAL A 33 4.42 -3.49 -1.67
CA VAL A 33 3.65 -4.47 -2.45
C VAL A 33 4.54 -5.68 -2.70
N SER A 34 4.02 -6.87 -2.40
CA SER A 34 4.74 -8.12 -2.66
C SER A 34 4.39 -8.64 -4.05
N ILE A 35 5.35 -8.61 -4.97
CA ILE A 35 5.18 -9.06 -6.36
C ILE A 35 6.31 -10.03 -6.70
N PHE A 36 5.98 -11.26 -7.11
CA PHE A 36 6.95 -12.32 -7.43
C PHE A 36 7.99 -12.59 -6.33
N GLY A 37 7.59 -12.49 -5.06
CA GLY A 37 8.48 -12.67 -3.91
C GLY A 37 9.47 -11.51 -3.69
N ARG A 38 9.26 -10.38 -4.35
CA ARG A 38 10.01 -9.13 -4.15
C ARG A 38 9.09 -8.07 -3.59
N GLU A 39 9.52 -7.44 -2.50
CA GLU A 39 8.83 -6.29 -1.94
C GLU A 39 9.24 -5.03 -2.70
N THR A 40 8.27 -4.33 -3.27
CA THR A 40 8.49 -3.07 -3.99
C THR A 40 7.81 -1.95 -3.21
N PRO A 41 8.55 -0.91 -2.77
CA PRO A 41 7.96 0.24 -2.11
C PRO A 41 7.19 1.09 -3.12
N VAL A 42 5.93 1.37 -2.82
CA VAL A 42 5.08 2.24 -3.62
C VAL A 42 4.35 3.23 -2.71
N GLU A 43 4.09 4.41 -3.25
CA GLU A 43 3.38 5.48 -2.55
C GLU A 43 1.95 5.54 -3.06
N LEU A 44 0.99 5.35 -2.15
CA LEU A 44 -0.44 5.34 -2.43
C LEU A 44 -1.15 6.37 -1.56
N THR A 45 -2.35 6.75 -1.95
CA THR A 45 -3.22 7.58 -1.11
C THR A 45 -4.15 6.71 -0.27
N PHE A 46 -4.71 7.28 0.80
CA PHE A 46 -5.67 6.57 1.67
C PHE A 46 -6.90 6.02 0.93
N GLY A 47 -7.30 6.65 -0.19
CA GLY A 47 -8.44 6.19 -1.00
C GLY A 47 -8.12 5.03 -1.94
N GLN A 48 -6.83 4.73 -2.16
CA GLN A 48 -6.39 3.68 -3.09
C GLN A 48 -6.12 2.35 -2.39
N VAL A 49 -6.25 2.30 -1.06
CA VAL A 49 -6.05 1.10 -0.26
C VAL A 49 -7.31 0.78 0.54
N SER A 50 -7.64 -0.50 0.64
CA SER A 50 -8.62 -1.01 1.61
C SER A 50 -7.90 -1.76 2.70
N LYS A 51 -8.33 -1.51 3.94
CA LYS A 51 -7.97 -2.39 5.05
C LYS A 51 -8.59 -3.77 4.83
N ILE A 52 -7.86 -4.80 5.24
CA ILE A 52 -8.32 -6.19 5.32
C ILE A 52 -8.88 -6.42 6.73
#